data_AF-A0A0G0C496-F1
#
_entry.id   AF-A0A0G0C496-F1
#
_cell.length_a   1.000
_cell.length_b   1.000
_cell.length_c   1.000
_cell.angle_alpha   90.00
_cell.angle_beta   90.00
_cell.angle_gamma   90.00
#
_symmetry.space_group_name_H-M   'P 1'
#
loop_
_entity.id
_entity.type
_entity.pdbx_description
1 polymer ?
#
loop_
_entity_poly.entity_id
_entity_poly.type
_entity_poly.pdbx_seq_one_letter_code
_entity_poly.pdbx_strand_id
1 'polypeptide(L)'
;MMLFFVGVLEMIIVTLWTKLVVETRVVASGVITMVNILIWYYVLQAIVDDISNWRLVLLYAFGCAAGTVISTYYFHRDEISKANLAKQE
;
A
#
# COMPACT_ATOMS: atom_id res chain seq x y z
N MET A 1 2.68 9.27 -15.24
CA MET A 1 3.36 9.58 -13.95
C MET A 1 2.43 9.46 -12.75
N MET A 2 1.17 9.92 -12.85
CA MET A 2 0.19 9.79 -11.77
C MET A 2 0.04 8.34 -11.25
N LEU A 3 -0.04 7.33 -12.13
CA LEU A 3 -0.16 5.92 -11.73
C LEU A 3 1.02 5.38 -10.90
N PHE A 4 2.23 5.92 -11.07
CA PHE A 4 3.37 5.53 -10.25
C PHE A 4 3.14 5.89 -8.77
N PHE A 5 2.72 7.13 -8.51
CA PHE A 5 2.40 7.58 -7.15
C PHE A 5 1.18 6.88 -6.58
N VAL A 6 0.18 6.57 -7.42
CA VAL A 6 -0.99 5.79 -7.01
C VAL A 6 -0.57 4.38 -6.57
N GLY A 7 0.30 3.69 -7.32
CA GLY A 7 0.80 2.37 -6.93
C GLY A 7 1.64 2.39 -5.64
N VAL A 8 2.46 3.43 -5.43
CA VAL A 8 3.19 3.62 -4.16
C VAL A 8 2.22 3.79 -2.99
N LEU A 9 1.24 4.68 -3.15
CA LEU A 9 0.27 5.02 -2.11
C LEU A 9 -0.66 3.83 -1.80
N GLU A 10 -1.07 3.10 -2.82
CA GLU A 10 -1.85 1.87 -2.69
C GLU A 10 -1.11 0.83 -1.83
N MET A 11 0.17 0.56 -2.11
CA MET A 11 0.93 -0.42 -1.32
C MET A 11 1.13 0.03 0.13
N ILE A 12 1.24 1.34 0.39
CA ILE A 12 1.27 1.88 1.76
C ILE A 12 -0.07 1.62 2.48
N ILE A 13 -1.21 1.89 1.82
CA ILE A 13 -2.54 1.63 2.38
C ILE A 13 -2.74 0.13 2.65
N VAL A 14 -2.32 -0.75 1.75
CA VAL A 14 -2.39 -2.21 1.94
C VAL A 14 -1.54 -2.64 3.14
N THR A 15 -0.34 -2.07 3.30
CA THR A 15 0.54 -2.38 4.44
C THR A 15 -0.06 -1.89 5.78
N LEU A 16 -0.77 -0.76 5.78
CA LEU A 16 -1.51 -0.30 6.95
C LEU A 16 -2.71 -1.20 7.27
N TRP A 17 -3.43 -1.63 6.23
CA TRP A 17 -4.53 -2.58 6.35
C TRP A 17 -4.08 -3.90 6.98
N THR A 18 -2.98 -4.49 6.51
CA THR A 18 -2.46 -5.75 7.07
C THR A 18 -2.13 -5.61 8.55
N LYS A 19 -1.54 -4.49 8.99
CA LYS A 19 -1.30 -4.22 10.42
C LYS A 19 -2.60 -4.19 11.23
N LEU A 20 -3.62 -3.49 10.73
CA LEU A 20 -4.90 -3.32 11.43
C LEU A 20 -5.73 -4.60 11.49
N VAL A 21 -5.62 -5.45 10.46
CA VAL A 21 -6.16 -6.81 10.47
C VAL A 21 -5.46 -7.67 11.53
N VAL A 22 -4.12 -7.61 11.60
CA VAL A 22 -3.33 -8.36 12.60
C VAL A 22 -3.64 -7.88 14.02
N GLU A 23 -3.82 -6.58 14.24
CA GLU A 23 -4.26 -6.00 15.53
C GLU A 23 -5.76 -6.25 15.84
N THR A 24 -6.47 -7.07 15.05
CA THR A 24 -7.90 -7.42 15.22
C THR A 24 -8.86 -6.22 15.24
N ARG A 25 -8.49 -5.08 14.65
CA ARG A 25 -9.34 -3.89 14.56
C ARG A 25 -10.36 -4.01 13.42
N VAL A 26 -11.39 -4.84 13.61
CA VAL A 26 -12.37 -5.25 12.59
C VAL A 26 -13.04 -4.07 11.85
N VAL A 27 -13.44 -3.02 12.57
CA VAL A 27 -14.10 -1.85 11.94
C VAL A 27 -13.10 -1.05 11.10
N ALA A 28 -11.88 -0.84 11.60
CA ALA A 28 -10.85 -0.09 10.89
C ALA A 28 -10.36 -0.85 9.64
N SER A 29 -10.19 -2.17 9.74
CA SER A 29 -9.82 -2.99 8.59
C SER A 29 -10.91 -2.97 7.52
N GLY A 30 -12.19 -3.03 7.91
CA GLY A 30 -13.32 -2.92 6.99
C GLY A 30 -13.36 -1.60 6.21
N VAL A 31 -13.19 -0.46 6.89
CA VAL A 31 -13.15 0.87 6.24
C VAL A 31 -11.99 0.96 5.26
N ILE A 32 -10.82 0.46 5.62
CA ILE A 32 -9.65 0.51 4.74
C ILE A 32 -9.82 -0.43 3.55
N THR A 33 -10.43 -1.61 3.72
CA THR A 33 -10.79 -2.48 2.59
C THR A 33 -11.68 -1.75 1.59
N MET A 34 -12.69 -1.02 2.07
CA MET A 34 -13.58 -0.24 1.20
C MET A 34 -12.81 0.82 0.41
N VAL A 35 -11.93 1.58 1.07
CA VAL A 35 -11.06 2.57 0.41
C VAL A 35 -10.13 1.90 -0.59
N ASN A 36 -9.54 0.75 -0.24
CA ASN A 36 -8.63 0.01 -1.11
C ASN A 36 -9.32 -0.44 -2.41
N ILE A 37 -10.56 -0.97 -2.32
CA ILE A 37 -11.34 -1.37 -3.49
C ILE A 37 -11.63 -0.17 -4.41
N LEU A 38 -11.94 1.00 -3.86
CA LEU A 38 -12.17 2.22 -4.66
C LEU A 38 -10.91 2.67 -5.43
N ILE A 39 -9.75 2.57 -4.78
CA ILE A 39 -8.46 2.87 -5.43
C ILE A 39 -8.19 1.86 -6.55
N TRP A 40 -8.44 0.57 -6.28
CA TRP A 40 -8.29 -0.50 -7.27
C TRP A 40 -9.17 -0.28 -8.50
N TYR A 41 -10.43 0.09 -8.29
CA TYR A 41 -11.36 0.39 -9.38
C TYR A 41 -10.85 1.53 -10.26
N TYR A 42 -10.37 2.62 -9.65
CA TYR A 42 -9.78 3.75 -10.38
C TYR A 42 -8.54 3.34 -11.20
N VAL A 43 -7.64 2.55 -10.61
CA VAL A 43 -6.43 2.07 -11.28
C VAL A 43 -6.78 1.19 -12.47
N LEU A 44 -7.70 0.24 -12.29
CA LEU A 44 -8.17 -0.63 -13.36
C LEU A 44 -8.78 0.17 -14.50
N GLN A 45 -9.62 1.15 -14.19
CA GLN A 45 -10.20 2.04 -15.21
C GLN A 45 -9.11 2.77 -15.99
N ALA A 46 -8.15 3.39 -15.29
CA ALA A 46 -7.05 4.10 -15.93
C ALA A 46 -6.14 3.20 -16.80
N ILE A 47 -6.00 1.92 -16.44
CA ILE A 47 -5.25 0.94 -17.23
C ILE A 47 -6.05 0.48 -18.45
N VAL A 48 -7.36 0.26 -18.28
CA VAL A 48 -8.26 -0.22 -19.35
C VAL A 48 -8.49 0.87 -20.40
N ASP A 49 -8.68 2.12 -19.98
CA ASP A 49 -8.87 3.26 -20.90
C ASP A 49 -7.65 3.48 -21.81
N ASP A 50 -6.45 3.11 -21.35
CA ASP A 50 -5.17 3.28 -22.06
C ASP A 50 -4.45 1.94 -22.33
N ILE A 51 -5.21 0.87 -22.58
CA ILE A 51 -4.69 -0.52 -22.68
C ILE A 51 -3.60 -0.71 -23.75
N SER A 52 -3.56 0.15 -24.78
CA SER A 52 -2.52 0.13 -25.82
C SER A 52 -1.13 0.51 -25.29
N ASN A 53 -1.08 1.22 -24.17
CA ASN A 53 0.13 1.81 -23.62
C ASN A 53 0.68 0.97 -22.45
N TRP A 54 1.30 -0.16 -22.77
CA TRP A 54 1.95 -1.08 -21.82
C TRP A 54 2.95 -0.41 -20.85
N ARG A 55 3.47 0.77 -21.21
CA ARG A 55 4.34 1.58 -20.36
C ARG A 55 3.62 2.08 -19.10
N LEU A 56 2.30 2.32 -19.15
CA LEU A 56 1.50 2.70 -17.97
C LEU A 56 1.45 1.57 -16.94
N VAL A 57 1.25 0.33 -17.40
CA VAL A 57 1.26 -0.87 -16.53
C VAL A 57 2.62 -1.05 -15.87
N LEU A 58 3.72 -0.88 -16.62
CA LEU A 58 5.07 -0.97 -16.05
C LEU A 58 5.35 0.13 -15.02
N LEU A 59 4.91 1.36 -15.26
CA LEU A 59 5.07 2.46 -14.31
C LEU A 59 4.27 2.21 -13.02
N TYR A 60 3.05 1.68 -13.16
CA TYR A 60 2.23 1.28 -12.02
C TYR A 60 2.89 0.14 -11.23
N ALA A 61 3.34 -0.92 -11.91
CA ALA A 61 4.07 -2.04 -11.29
C ALA A 61 5.35 -1.58 -10.59
N PHE A 62 6.10 -0.64 -11.19
CA PHE A 62 7.28 -0.04 -10.58
C PHE A 62 6.92 0.79 -9.34
N GLY A 63 5.80 1.53 -9.38
CA GLY A 63 5.24 2.24 -8.23
C GLY A 63 4.88 1.29 -7.09
N CYS A 64 4.23 0.17 -7.41
CA CYS A 64 3.90 -0.86 -6.44
C CYS A 64 5.16 -1.47 -5.82
N ALA A 65 6.16 -1.84 -6.63
CA ALA A 65 7.42 -2.38 -6.13
C ALA A 65 8.14 -1.40 -5.19
N ALA A 66 8.24 -0.13 -5.59
CA ALA A 66 8.82 0.91 -4.75
C ALA A 66 8.02 1.12 -3.46
N GLY A 67 6.69 1.16 -3.54
CA GLY A 67 5.79 1.28 -2.40
C GLY A 67 5.99 0.17 -1.38
N THR A 68 6.08 -1.09 -1.84
CA THR A 68 6.33 -2.25 -0.97
C THR A 68 7.70 -2.19 -0.31
N VAL A 69 8.76 -1.82 -1.04
CA VAL A 69 10.10 -1.70 -0.45
C VAL A 69 10.12 -0.60 0.62
N ILE A 70 9.54 0.56 0.31
CA ILE A 70 9.46 1.69 1.24
C ILE A 70 8.63 1.33 2.46
N SER A 71 7.42 0.79 2.28
CA SER A 71 6.53 0.45 3.38
C SER A 71 7.14 -0.63 4.27
N THR A 72 7.70 -1.69 3.70
CA THR A 72 8.36 -2.77 4.44
C THR A 72 9.58 -2.26 5.20
N TYR A 73 10.40 -1.41 4.59
CA TYR A 73 11.55 -0.81 5.26
C TYR A 73 11.16 0.10 6.43
N TYR A 74 10.13 0.95 6.25
CA TYR A 74 9.59 1.79 7.31
C TYR A 74 8.98 0.96 8.45
N PHE A 75 8.22 -0.08 8.13
CA PHE A 75 7.62 -0.95 9.13
C PHE A 75 8.66 -1.76 9.90
N HIS A 76 9.70 -2.25 9.23
CA HIS A 76 10.82 -2.91 9.88
C HIS A 76 11.51 -1.99 10.90
N ARG A 77 11.65 -0.69 10.57
CA ARG A 77 12.13 0.32 11.53
C ARG A 77 11.15 0.57 12.68
N ASP A 78 9.85 0.63 12.44
CA ASP A 78 8.82 0.83 13.47
C ASP A 78 8.79 -0.34 14.47
N GLU A 79 8.89 -1.58 13.99
CA GLU A 79 8.99 -2.77 14.85
C GLU A 79 10.28 -2.81 15.67
N ILE A 80 11.43 -2.46 15.07
CA ILE A 80 12.71 -2.36 15.79
C ILE A 80 12.65 -1.25 16.85
N SER A 81 12.05 -0.11 16.54
CA SER A 81 11.90 0.99 17.49
C SER A 81 11.00 0.60 18.67
N LYS A 82 9.88 -0.10 18.42
CA LYS A 82 8.99 -0.59 19.48
C LYS A 82 9.62 -1.69 20.32
N ALA A 83 10.39 -2.59 19.71
CA ALA A 83 11.10 -3.66 20.43
C ALA A 83 12.22 -3.12 21.35
N ASN A 84 12.89 -2.04 20.96
CA ASN A 84 13.91 -1.41 21.80
C ASN A 84 13.32 -0.63 22.99
N LEU A 85 12.15 0.00 22.82
CA LEU A 85 11.44 0.69 23.90
C LEU A 85 10.90 -0.30 24.95
N ALA A 86 10.39 -1.46 24.53
CA ALA A 86 9.91 -2.51 25.45
C ALA A 86 11.04 -3.19 26.26
N LYS A 87 12.30 -2.99 25.87
CA LYS A 87 13.48 -3.52 26.57
C LYS A 87 14.02 -2.57 27.65
N GLN A 88 13.47 -1.36 27.75
CA GLN A 88 13.88 -0.33 28.71
C GLN A 88 12.93 -0.19 29.92
N GLU A 89 11.82 -0.93 29.95
CA GLU A 89 10.95 -1.12 31.13
C GLU A 89 11.36 -2.39 31.90
#